data_AF-A0A9E2RP41-F1
#
_entry.id   AF-A0A9E2RP41-F1
#
_cell.length_a   1.000
_cell.length_b   1.000
_cell.length_c   1.000
_cell.angle_alpha   90.00
_cell.angle_beta   90.00
_cell.angle_gamma   90.00
#
_symmetry.space_group_name_H-M   'P 1'
#
loop_
_entity.id
_entity.type
_entity.pdbx_description
1 polymer ?
#
loop_
_entity_poly.entity_id
_entity_poly.type
_entity_poly.pdbx_seq_one_letter_code
_entity_poly.pdbx_strand_id
1 'polypeptide(L)'
;MSNDEFFAELRMLVDAWCKRRSLRPLSRILGPYLAFNGMTDGWAELAKGLEIIRAMDRHELVSSEHRAIDELLRAVDRAVSK
;
A
#
# COMPACT_ATOMS: atom_id res chain seq x y z
N MET A 1 11.69 7.41 -3.93
CA MET A 1 10.78 7.45 -2.79
C MET A 1 11.53 7.07 -1.53
N SER A 2 11.66 8.02 -0.59
CA SER A 2 12.08 7.82 0.80
C SER A 2 10.96 7.14 1.61
N ASN A 3 11.23 6.75 2.86
CA ASN A 3 10.19 6.16 3.72
C ASN A 3 9.06 7.18 4.03
N ASP A 4 9.39 8.46 4.21
CA ASP A 4 8.38 9.49 4.49
C ASP A 4 7.47 9.71 3.28
N GLU A 5 8.06 9.76 2.07
CA GLU A 5 7.28 9.85 0.82
C GLU A 5 6.40 8.60 0.62
N PHE A 6 6.89 7.41 1.01
CA PHE A 6 6.11 6.18 0.98
C PHE A 6 4.86 6.25 1.87
N PHE A 7 5.02 6.67 3.12
CA PHE A 7 3.88 6.75 4.03
C PHE A 7 2.94 7.91 3.71
N ALA A 8 3.44 9.00 3.12
CA ALA A 8 2.59 10.06 2.60
C ALA A 8 1.69 9.55 1.46
N GLU A 9 2.26 8.84 0.48
CA GLU A 9 1.51 8.27 -0.65
C GLU A 9 0.53 7.18 -0.19
N LEU A 10 0.96 6.29 0.70
CA LEU A 10 0.09 5.26 1.28
C LEU A 10 -1.09 5.88 2.05
N ARG A 11 -0.85 6.96 2.80
CA ARG A 11 -1.93 7.67 3.50
C ARG A 11 -2.94 8.28 2.52
N MET A 12 -2.47 8.84 1.41
CA MET A 12 -3.38 9.38 0.39
C MET A 12 -4.30 8.31 -0.21
N LEU A 13 -3.77 7.10 -0.45
CA LEU A 13 -4.59 5.96 -0.89
C LEU A 13 -5.62 5.56 0.16
N VAL A 14 -5.20 5.40 1.42
CA VAL A 14 -6.10 5.05 2.53
C VAL A 14 -7.21 6.10 2.69
N ASP A 15 -6.89 7.39 2.66
CA ASP A 15 -7.87 8.47 2.75
C ASP A 15 -8.86 8.45 1.58
N ALA A 16 -8.36 8.21 0.36
CA ALA A 16 -9.20 8.09 -0.83
C ALA A 16 -10.15 6.89 -0.74
N TRP A 17 -9.68 5.74 -0.26
CA TRP A 17 -10.49 4.54 -0.05
C TRP A 17 -11.53 4.71 1.05
N CYS A 18 -11.17 5.39 2.15
CA CYS A 18 -12.10 5.76 3.21
C CYS A 18 -13.24 6.64 2.70
N LYS A 19 -12.93 7.70 1.93
CA LYS A 19 -13.93 8.64 1.39
C LYS A 19 -15.00 7.96 0.54
N ARG A 20 -14.61 6.97 -0.27
CA ARG A 20 -15.54 6.23 -1.14
C ARG A 20 -15.99 4.88 -0.59
N ARG A 21 -15.57 4.53 0.63
CA ARG A 21 -15.89 3.25 1.29
C ARG A 21 -15.45 2.03 0.46
N SER A 22 -14.25 2.08 -0.13
CA SER A 22 -13.64 0.93 -0.82
C SER A 22 -13.13 -0.09 0.20
N LEU A 23 -14.05 -0.89 0.74
CA LEU A 23 -13.79 -1.79 1.86
C LEU A 23 -12.77 -2.89 1.53
N ARG A 24 -12.71 -3.34 0.27
CA ARG A 24 -11.78 -4.42 -0.13
C ARG A 24 -10.32 -3.97 -0.04
N PRO A 25 -9.89 -2.87 -0.70
CA PRO A 25 -8.53 -2.35 -0.51
C PRO A 25 -8.20 -2.03 0.95
N LEU A 26 -9.14 -1.41 1.68
CA LEU A 26 -8.96 -1.09 3.10
C LEU A 26 -8.70 -2.34 3.95
N SER A 27 -9.48 -3.40 3.75
CA SER A 27 -9.34 -4.65 4.53
C SER A 27 -7.98 -5.33 4.37
N ARG A 28 -7.29 -5.09 3.24
CA ARG A 28 -5.99 -5.70 2.92
C ARG A 28 -4.82 -4.90 3.45
N ILE A 29 -4.97 -3.57 3.57
CA ILE A 29 -3.85 -2.69 3.92
C ILE A 29 -3.88 -2.17 5.36
N LEU A 30 -5.06 -1.99 5.96
CA LEU A 30 -5.15 -1.32 7.27
C LEU A 30 -4.46 -2.10 8.38
N GLY A 31 -4.55 -3.43 8.37
CA GLY A 31 -3.84 -4.28 9.31
C GLY A 31 -2.31 -4.09 9.22
N PRO A 32 -1.68 -4.40 8.08
CA PRO A 32 -0.25 -4.17 7.87
C PRO A 32 0.21 -2.73 8.11
N TYR A 33 -0.61 -1.73 7.73
CA TYR A 33 -0.28 -0.32 7.92
C TYR A 33 -0.23 0.08 9.40
N LEU A 34 -1.22 -0.32 10.20
CA LEU A 34 -1.28 0.03 11.62
C LEU A 34 -0.31 -0.79 12.48
N ALA A 35 0.05 -2.00 12.03
CA ALA A 35 0.98 -2.89 12.72
C ALA A 35 2.45 -2.67 12.30
N PHE A 36 2.74 -1.71 11.42
CA PHE A 36 4.07 -1.52 10.86
C PHE A 36 5.10 -1.19 11.95
N ASN A 37 6.14 -2.02 12.05
CA ASN A 37 7.17 -1.98 13.09
C ASN A 37 8.54 -1.46 12.58
N GLY A 38 8.66 -1.12 11.29
CA GLY A 38 9.92 -0.71 10.67
C GLY A 38 10.89 -1.84 10.29
N MET A 39 10.57 -3.09 10.64
CA MET A 39 11.39 -4.27 10.34
C MET A 39 11.00 -4.92 9.01
N THR A 40 11.83 -5.86 8.55
CA THR A 40 11.66 -6.56 7.27
C THR A 40 10.33 -7.29 7.15
N ASP A 41 9.83 -7.88 8.24
CA ASP A 41 8.53 -8.54 8.29
C ASP A 41 7.37 -7.54 8.13
N GLY A 42 7.46 -6.37 8.77
CA GLY A 42 6.51 -5.27 8.58
C GLY A 42 6.45 -4.78 7.14
N TRP A 43 7.61 -4.66 6.47
CA TRP A 43 7.68 -4.34 5.05
C TRP A 43 7.06 -5.43 4.17
N ALA A 44 7.31 -6.70 4.48
CA ALA A 44 6.76 -7.83 3.74
C ALA A 44 5.22 -7.88 3.81
N GLU A 45 4.62 -7.62 4.97
CA GLU A 45 3.17 -7.58 5.12
C GLU A 45 2.54 -6.38 4.39
N LEU A 46 3.21 -5.22 4.36
CA LEU A 46 2.77 -4.08 3.54
C LEU A 46 2.80 -4.41 2.04
N ALA A 47 3.91 -5.00 1.55
CA ALA A 47 4.02 -5.44 0.16
C ALA A 47 2.90 -6.43 -0.21
N LYS A 48 2.69 -7.44 0.63
CA LYS A 48 1.63 -8.43 0.44
C LYS A 48 0.24 -7.78 0.35
N GLY A 49 -0.07 -6.83 1.24
CA GLY A 49 -1.32 -6.07 1.17
C GLY A 49 -1.48 -5.36 -0.18
N LEU A 50 -0.44 -4.64 -0.62
CA LEU A 50 -0.44 -3.91 -1.89
C LEU A 50 -0.52 -4.83 -3.12
N GLU A 51 0.17 -5.97 -3.11
CA GLU A 51 0.12 -6.97 -4.18
C GLU A 51 -1.27 -7.56 -4.35
N ILE A 52 -1.92 -7.90 -3.23
CA ILE A 52 -3.27 -8.45 -3.25
C ILE A 52 -4.25 -7.39 -3.77
N ILE A 53 -4.12 -6.12 -3.38
CA ILE A 53 -4.94 -5.02 -3.93
C ILE A 53 -4.75 -4.92 -5.45
N ARG A 54 -3.50 -4.91 -5.91
CA ARG A 54 -3.14 -4.83 -7.34
C ARG A 54 -3.73 -5.99 -8.15
N ALA A 55 -3.75 -7.19 -7.58
CA ALA A 55 -4.20 -8.40 -8.25
C ALA A 55 -5.72 -8.60 -8.18
N MET A 56 -6.32 -8.46 -7.00
CA MET A 56 -7.70 -8.87 -6.73
C MET A 56 -8.70 -7.72 -6.78
N ASP A 57 -8.27 -6.50 -6.44
CA ASP A 57 -9.16 -5.34 -6.32
C ASP A 57 -8.98 -4.36 -7.48
N ARG A 58 -8.30 -4.76 -8.57
CA ARG A 58 -8.00 -3.91 -9.74
C ARG A 58 -9.21 -3.17 -10.30
N HIS A 59 -10.40 -3.74 -10.22
CA HIS A 59 -11.65 -3.14 -10.70
C HIS A 59 -12.19 -2.00 -9.80
N GLU A 60 -11.71 -1.88 -8.56
CA GLU A 60 -12.07 -0.81 -7.62
C GLU A 60 -11.08 0.38 -7.63
N LEU A 61 -10.02 0.27 -8.44
CA LEU A 61 -8.94 1.25 -8.49
C LEU A 61 -9.11 2.18 -9.68
N VAL A 62 -8.79 3.46 -9.47
CA VAL A 62 -8.62 4.42 -10.57
C VAL A 62 -7.18 4.40 -11.08
N SER A 63 -6.92 4.95 -12.27
CA SER A 63 -5.61 4.89 -12.91
C SER A 63 -4.47 5.49 -12.09
N SER A 64 -4.73 6.54 -11.30
CA SER A 64 -3.73 7.13 -10.40
C SER A 64 -3.35 6.18 -9.27
N GLU A 65 -4.29 5.39 -8.76
CA GLU A 65 -4.04 4.47 -7.65
C GLU A 65 -3.30 3.23 -8.12
N HIS A 66 -3.58 2.75 -9.33
CA HIS A 66 -2.75 1.73 -9.97
C HIS A 66 -1.29 2.15 -10.02
N ARG A 67 -1.03 3.38 -10.46
CA ARG A 67 0.31 3.93 -10.53
C ARG A 67 0.95 4.05 -9.15
N ALA A 68 0.22 4.60 -8.18
CA ALA A 68 0.70 4.76 -6.81
C ALA A 68 1.05 3.40 -6.19
N ILE A 69 0.21 2.37 -6.36
CA ILE A 69 0.50 1.02 -5.86
C ILE A 69 1.77 0.44 -6.50
N ASP A 70 1.96 0.59 -7.82
CA ASP A 70 3.17 0.12 -8.49
C ASP A 70 4.43 0.87 -8.01
N GLU A 71 4.32 2.17 -7.71
CA GLU A 71 5.42 2.96 -7.14
C GLU A 71 5.75 2.56 -5.70
N LEU A 72 4.73 2.32 -4.88
CA LEU A 72 4.86 1.82 -3.51
C LEU A 72 5.52 0.44 -3.50
N LEU A 73 5.09 -0.50 -4.35
CA LEU A 73 5.70 -1.83 -4.44
C LEU A 73 7.18 -1.77 -4.79
N ARG A 74 7.55 -0.96 -5.80
CA ARG A 74 8.97 -0.72 -6.13
C ARG A 74 9.75 -0.08 -4.98
N ALA A 75 9.10 0.71 -4.12
CA ALA A 75 9.73 1.31 -2.95
C ALA A 75 9.95 0.27 -1.84
N VAL A 76 9.00 -0.64 -1.61
CA VAL A 76 9.19 -1.75 -0.66
C VAL A 76 10.36 -2.63 -1.09
N ASP A 77 10.45 -3.01 -2.38
CA ASP A 77 11.56 -3.82 -2.90
C ASP A 77 12.92 -3.20 -2.57
N ARG A 78 13.05 -1.87 -2.70
CA ARG A 78 14.28 -1.14 -2.35
C ARG A 78 14.52 -1.04 -0.85
N ALA A 79 13.48 -1.00 -0.04
CA ALA A 79 13.59 -0.93 1.42
C ALA A 79 14.04 -2.27 2.01
N VAL A 80 13.63 -3.39 1.40
CA VAL A 80 13.95 -4.76 1.85
C VAL A 80 15.24 -5.31 1.24
N SER A 81 15.67 -4.80 0.08
CA SER A 81 16.94 -5.21 -0.57
C SER A 81 18.19 -4.49 -0.05
N LYS A 82 18.05 -3.67 1.00
CA LYS A 82 19.15 -2.97 1.68
C LYS A 82 19.54 -3.70 2.94
#